data_AF-A0AAD7C1T1-F1
#
_entry.id   AF-A0AAD7C1T1-F1
#
_cell.length_a   1.000
_cell.length_b   1.000
_cell.length_c   1.000
_cell.angle_alpha   90.00
_cell.angle_beta   90.00
_cell.angle_gamma   90.00
#
_symmetry.space_group_name_H-M   'P 1'
#
loop_
_entity.id
_entity.type
_entity.pdbx_description
1 polymer ?
#
loop_
_entity_poly.entity_id
_entity_poly.type
_entity_poly.pdbx_seq_one_letter_code
_entity_poly.pdbx_strand_id
1 'polypeptide(L)'
;MTPTRNIGTTTFPGIGFGAMGISTFYGAVESDEERFKVLDAAHAAGCTFWDTADIYGDSEELIGKWFKRTGKRSEIFLATKFGFMPDFTINGTPARVREAVESSLARLGVDCIDLYYLHRPDKNTPIEITIGAMAELVKYDQFNPLLYLSDLALRPLLCMAVTIPLFQT
;
A
#
# COMPACT_ATOMS: atom_id res chain seq x y z
N MET A 1 -18.50 8.79 -10.64
CA MET A 1 -17.83 7.58 -10.10
C MET A 1 -16.99 6.96 -11.20
N THR A 2 -15.76 6.58 -10.92
CA THR A 2 -14.90 5.86 -11.88
C THR A 2 -15.46 4.44 -12.12
N PRO A 3 -15.27 3.85 -13.31
CA PRO A 3 -15.62 2.44 -13.56
C PRO A 3 -14.95 1.51 -12.54
N THR A 4 -15.62 0.44 -12.11
CA THR A 4 -15.03 -0.56 -11.22
C THR A 4 -14.46 -1.75 -12.00
N ARG A 5 -13.53 -2.48 -11.35
CA ARG A 5 -12.94 -3.73 -11.85
C ARG A 5 -12.92 -4.75 -10.71
N ASN A 6 -12.79 -6.02 -11.08
CA ASN A 6 -12.67 -7.12 -10.14
C ASN A 6 -11.24 -7.68 -10.19
N ILE A 7 -10.62 -7.84 -9.02
CA ILE A 7 -9.45 -8.70 -8.83
C ILE A 7 -9.88 -9.81 -7.87
N GLY A 8 -9.95 -11.04 -8.39
CA GLY A 8 -10.55 -12.15 -7.66
C GLY A 8 -12.01 -11.85 -7.29
N THR A 9 -12.34 -11.96 -6.01
CA THR A 9 -13.67 -11.64 -5.45
C THR A 9 -13.82 -10.19 -4.99
N THR A 10 -12.77 -9.36 -5.13
CA THR A 10 -12.75 -7.99 -4.64
C THR A 10 -13.05 -7.00 -5.77
N THR A 11 -14.06 -6.17 -5.57
CA THR A 11 -14.40 -5.04 -6.47
C THR A 11 -13.66 -3.79 -6.01
N PHE A 12 -12.99 -3.09 -6.94
CA PHE A 12 -12.24 -1.87 -6.64
C PHE A 12 -12.32 -0.87 -7.81
N PRO A 13 -11.94 0.41 -7.61
CA PRO A 13 -11.92 1.42 -8.67
C PRO A 13 -10.94 1.06 -9.79
N GLY A 14 -11.39 1.10 -11.04
CA GLY A 14 -10.60 0.74 -12.23
C GLY A 14 -9.56 1.77 -12.65
N ILE A 15 -9.56 2.96 -12.03
CA ILE A 15 -8.55 4.00 -12.20
C ILE A 15 -8.02 4.32 -10.81
N GLY A 16 -6.70 4.29 -10.66
CA GLY A 16 -6.01 4.63 -9.41
C GLY A 16 -5.13 5.87 -9.54
N PHE A 17 -4.78 6.44 -8.39
CA PHE A 17 -3.84 7.55 -8.23
C PHE A 17 -2.53 7.01 -7.64
N GLY A 18 -1.42 7.18 -8.37
CA GLY A 18 -0.08 6.87 -7.87
C GLY A 18 0.53 8.07 -7.14
N ALA A 19 0.81 7.92 -5.85
CA ALA A 19 1.29 8.99 -4.98
C ALA A 19 2.82 9.20 -5.01
N MET A 20 3.53 8.43 -5.85
CA MET A 20 4.98 8.53 -6.00
C MET A 20 5.43 9.96 -6.35
N GLY A 21 4.85 10.54 -7.40
CA GLY A 21 5.33 11.79 -7.98
C GLY A 21 5.09 13.03 -7.11
N ILE A 22 4.21 12.94 -6.11
CA ILE A 22 4.01 14.02 -5.13
C ILE A 22 4.98 13.92 -3.95
N SER A 23 5.80 12.87 -3.87
CA SER A 23 6.67 12.63 -2.70
C SER A 23 8.14 12.40 -3.08
N THR A 24 8.42 11.90 -4.28
CA THR A 24 9.80 11.62 -4.71
C THR A 24 9.91 11.45 -6.23
N PHE A 25 11.14 11.24 -6.70
CA PHE A 25 11.60 10.98 -8.08
C PHE A 25 11.32 12.05 -9.14
N TYR A 26 10.31 12.90 -8.96
CA TYR A 26 9.99 13.98 -9.89
C TYR A 26 10.06 15.35 -9.22
N GLY A 27 11.02 16.17 -9.66
CA GLY A 27 11.13 17.56 -9.25
C GLY A 27 11.42 17.75 -7.76
N ALA A 28 11.24 18.99 -7.29
CA ALA A 28 11.28 19.29 -5.86
C ALA A 28 9.98 18.86 -5.19
N VAL A 29 10.09 18.36 -3.96
CA VAL A 29 8.91 18.04 -3.14
C VAL A 29 8.29 19.35 -2.64
N GLU A 30 7.05 19.58 -3.02
CA GLU A 30 6.27 20.75 -2.59
C GLU A 30 5.85 20.66 -1.11
N SER A 31 5.36 21.77 -0.55
CA SER A 31 4.78 21.78 0.80
C SER A 31 3.64 20.77 0.97
N ASP A 32 3.39 20.33 2.20
CA ASP A 32 2.27 19.45 2.53
C ASP A 32 0.94 20.05 2.02
N GLU A 33 0.74 21.36 2.17
CA GLU A 33 -0.46 22.07 1.73
C GLU A 33 -0.73 21.95 0.22
N GLU A 34 0.30 22.09 -0.62
CA GLU A 34 0.13 21.93 -2.08
C GLU A 34 -0.15 20.48 -2.45
N ARG A 35 0.56 19.54 -1.81
CA ARG A 35 0.36 18.10 -2.07
C ARG A 35 -1.01 17.61 -1.57
N PHE A 36 -1.51 18.21 -0.50
CA PHE A 36 -2.87 17.98 -0.01
C PHE A 36 -3.93 18.42 -1.00
N LYS A 37 -3.75 19.54 -1.72
CA LYS A 37 -4.68 19.94 -2.79
C LYS A 37 -4.76 18.89 -3.90
N VAL A 38 -3.65 18.22 -4.23
CA VAL A 38 -3.64 17.11 -5.20
C VAL A 38 -4.47 15.93 -4.70
N LEU A 39 -4.27 15.52 -3.44
CA LEU A 39 -5.05 14.44 -2.83
C LEU A 39 -6.53 14.78 -2.70
N ASP A 40 -6.85 16.03 -2.32
CA ASP A 40 -8.22 16.54 -2.25
C ASP A 40 -8.89 16.52 -3.63
N ALA A 41 -8.16 16.94 -4.68
CA ALA A 41 -8.65 16.90 -6.06
C ALA A 41 -8.84 15.48 -6.58
N ALA A 42 -7.91 14.56 -6.28
CA ALA A 42 -8.03 13.14 -6.63
C ALA A 42 -9.28 12.52 -5.98
N HIS A 43 -9.48 12.75 -4.67
CA HIS A 43 -10.66 12.31 -3.94
C HIS A 43 -11.95 12.89 -4.53
N ALA A 44 -11.99 14.20 -4.78
CA ALA A 44 -13.16 14.89 -5.33
C ALA A 44 -13.52 14.41 -6.74
N ALA A 45 -12.53 13.99 -7.54
CA ALA A 45 -12.76 13.38 -8.86
C ALA A 45 -13.29 11.92 -8.77
N GLY A 46 -13.43 11.37 -7.57
CA GLY A 46 -13.83 9.98 -7.33
C GLY A 46 -12.69 8.97 -7.51
N CYS A 47 -11.44 9.44 -7.60
CA CYS A 47 -10.26 8.56 -7.62
C CYS A 47 -10.00 8.06 -6.20
N THR A 48 -10.52 6.87 -5.92
CA THR A 48 -10.56 6.27 -4.58
C THR A 48 -9.65 5.04 -4.46
N PHE A 49 -8.85 4.73 -5.48
CA PHE A 49 -7.78 3.74 -5.39
C PHE A 49 -6.44 4.47 -5.34
N TRP A 50 -5.76 4.49 -4.19
CA TRP A 50 -4.49 5.18 -4.01
C TRP A 50 -3.34 4.19 -3.84
N ASP A 51 -2.26 4.41 -4.59
CA ASP A 51 -1.07 3.57 -4.60
C ASP A 51 0.15 4.34 -4.08
N THR A 52 0.83 3.78 -3.08
CA THR A 52 2.09 4.31 -2.52
C THR A 52 3.12 3.19 -2.30
N ALA A 53 4.26 3.47 -1.69
CA ALA A 53 5.29 2.49 -1.34
C ALA A 53 6.13 2.99 -0.15
N ASP A 54 6.71 2.06 0.60
CA ASP A 54 7.65 2.37 1.68
C ASP A 54 8.90 3.14 1.22
N ILE A 55 9.31 2.94 -0.04
CA ILE A 55 10.47 3.60 -0.65
C ILE A 55 10.14 4.98 -1.24
N TYR A 56 8.86 5.40 -1.27
CA TYR A 56 8.44 6.65 -1.91
C TYR A 56 8.61 7.88 -1.01
N GLY A 57 9.83 8.17 -0.58
CA GLY A 57 10.10 9.35 0.26
C GLY A 57 9.18 9.39 1.48
N ASP A 58 8.44 10.50 1.66
CA ASP A 58 7.47 10.70 2.75
C ASP A 58 6.01 10.38 2.33
N SER A 59 5.79 9.59 1.27
CA SER A 59 4.46 9.41 0.67
C SER A 59 3.46 8.76 1.63
N GLU A 60 3.88 7.75 2.39
CA GLU A 60 3.03 7.08 3.38
C GLU A 60 2.67 8.04 4.53
N GLU A 61 3.61 8.82 5.04
CA GLU A 61 3.37 9.84 6.06
C GLU A 61 2.43 10.95 5.56
N LEU A 62 2.64 11.43 4.33
CA LEU A 62 1.79 12.46 3.72
C LEU A 62 0.34 11.98 3.59
N ILE A 63 0.14 10.77 3.09
CA ILE A 63 -1.19 10.15 2.99
C ILE A 63 -1.79 9.96 4.39
N GLY A 64 -1.00 9.52 5.37
CA GLY A 64 -1.45 9.38 6.76
C GLY A 64 -1.90 10.71 7.39
N LYS A 65 -1.13 11.79 7.17
CA LYS A 65 -1.53 13.15 7.57
C LYS A 65 -2.83 13.56 6.87
N TRP A 66 -3.02 13.21 5.60
CA TRP A 66 -4.26 13.48 4.87
C TRP A 66 -5.45 12.73 5.49
N PHE A 67 -5.31 11.45 5.83
CA PHE A 67 -6.35 10.68 6.52
C PHE A 67 -6.71 11.30 7.86
N LYS A 68 -5.71 11.65 8.68
CA LYS A 68 -5.93 12.30 9.98
C LYS A 68 -6.66 13.63 9.84
N ARG A 69 -6.33 14.41 8.80
CA ARG A 69 -6.96 15.71 8.54
C ARG A 69 -8.42 15.58 8.08
N THR A 70 -8.73 14.59 7.25
CA THR A 70 -10.04 14.51 6.57
C THR A 70 -11.00 13.49 7.16
N GLY A 71 -10.50 12.49 7.89
CA GLY A 71 -11.29 11.35 8.38
C GLY A 71 -11.73 10.36 7.29
N LYS A 72 -11.25 10.51 6.04
CA LYS A 72 -11.76 9.77 4.87
C LYS A 72 -11.02 8.47 4.56
N ARG A 73 -10.32 7.87 5.52
CA ARG A 73 -9.58 6.60 5.30
C ARG A 73 -10.48 5.50 4.74
N SER A 74 -11.71 5.38 5.22
CA SER A 74 -12.68 4.35 4.81
C SER A 74 -13.18 4.52 3.37
N GLU A 75 -13.00 5.70 2.76
CA GLU A 75 -13.39 5.98 1.38
C GLU A 75 -12.30 5.59 0.37
N ILE A 76 -11.07 5.35 0.82
CA ILE A 76 -9.92 5.04 -0.04
C ILE A 76 -9.63 3.54 0.02
N PHE A 77 -9.58 2.91 -1.14
CA PHE A 77 -8.90 1.63 -1.34
C PHE A 77 -7.39 1.90 -1.38
N LEU A 78 -6.71 1.61 -0.28
CA LEU A 78 -5.31 1.95 -0.06
C LEU A 78 -4.40 0.78 -0.42
N ALA A 79 -3.48 1.02 -1.36
CA ALA A 79 -2.41 0.09 -1.66
C ALA A 79 -1.04 0.65 -1.29
N THR A 80 -0.21 -0.21 -0.70
CA THR A 80 1.22 0.07 -0.52
C THR A 80 2.04 -1.18 -0.82
N LYS A 81 3.34 -0.97 -0.98
CA LYS A 81 4.29 -1.98 -1.43
C LYS A 81 5.62 -1.84 -0.72
N PHE A 82 6.31 -2.97 -0.63
CA PHE A 82 7.59 -3.12 0.04
C PHE A 82 8.59 -3.89 -0.82
N GLY A 83 9.83 -3.94 -0.35
CA GLY A 83 10.85 -4.87 -0.84
C GLY A 83 12.11 -4.17 -1.35
N PHE A 84 12.03 -2.89 -1.71
CA PHE A 84 13.24 -2.10 -1.90
C PHE A 84 13.82 -1.68 -0.55
N MET A 85 15.15 -1.73 -0.48
CA MET A 85 15.94 -1.15 0.60
C MET A 85 16.43 0.24 0.17
N PRO A 86 16.93 1.09 1.10
CA PRO A 86 17.42 2.43 0.77
C PRO A 86 18.53 2.48 -0.27
N ASP A 87 19.30 1.40 -0.41
CA ASP A 87 20.35 1.23 -1.43
C ASP A 87 19.83 0.63 -2.75
N PHE A 88 18.50 0.55 -2.92
CA PHE A 88 17.80 -0.06 -4.04
C PHE A 88 18.05 -1.55 -4.26
N THR A 89 18.69 -2.24 -3.30
CA THR A 89 18.64 -3.71 -3.28
C THR A 89 17.24 -4.20 -2.95
N ILE A 90 16.93 -5.44 -3.31
CA ILE A 90 15.62 -6.05 -3.06
C ILE A 90 15.78 -7.07 -1.94
N ASN A 91 14.92 -6.98 -0.92
CA ASN A 91 14.84 -7.91 0.19
C ASN A 91 13.41 -8.47 0.30
N GLY A 92 13.26 -9.74 -0.08
CA GLY A 92 11.99 -10.48 -0.03
C GLY A 92 11.88 -11.39 1.18
N THR A 93 12.77 -11.29 2.16
CA THR A 93 12.80 -12.22 3.30
C THR A 93 11.54 -12.12 4.17
N PRO A 94 11.08 -13.21 4.81
CA PRO A 94 9.94 -13.17 5.73
C PRO A 94 10.07 -12.15 6.87
N ALA A 95 11.29 -11.90 7.35
CA ALA A 95 11.55 -10.89 8.37
C ALA A 95 11.24 -9.49 7.83
N ARG A 96 11.72 -9.18 6.62
CA ARG A 96 11.47 -7.90 5.96
C ARG A 96 9.99 -7.68 5.67
N VAL A 97 9.24 -8.71 5.27
CA VAL A 97 7.78 -8.64 5.05
C VAL A 97 7.05 -8.10 6.29
N ARG A 98 7.36 -8.64 7.48
CA ARG A 98 6.72 -8.23 8.75
C ARG A 98 7.13 -6.83 9.18
N GLU A 99 8.42 -6.55 9.15
CA GLU A 99 8.96 -5.23 9.47
C GLU A 99 8.38 -4.13 8.56
N ALA A 100 8.28 -4.43 7.25
CA ALA A 100 7.75 -3.51 6.26
C ALA A 100 6.30 -3.14 6.52
N VAL A 101 5.43 -4.13 6.74
CA VAL A 101 4.00 -3.87 6.93
C VAL A 101 3.74 -3.09 8.23
N GLU A 102 4.42 -3.43 9.32
CA GLU A 102 4.31 -2.71 10.60
C GLU A 102 4.74 -1.25 10.45
N SER A 103 5.86 -1.02 9.76
CA SER A 103 6.37 0.32 9.52
C SER A 103 5.45 1.13 8.61
N SER A 104 4.88 0.52 7.56
CA SER A 104 3.91 1.16 6.67
C SER A 104 2.63 1.54 7.41
N LEU A 105 2.06 0.63 8.21
CA LEU A 105 0.88 0.91 9.04
C LEU A 105 1.14 2.08 9.99
N ALA A 106 2.32 2.12 10.62
CA ALA A 106 2.72 3.20 11.52
C ALA A 106 2.87 4.55 10.79
N ARG A 107 3.52 4.60 9.62
CA ARG A 107 3.67 5.84 8.82
C ARG A 107 2.33 6.36 8.31
N LEU A 108 1.49 5.46 7.81
CA LEU A 108 0.14 5.77 7.35
C LEU A 108 -0.79 6.16 8.52
N GLY A 109 -0.49 5.72 9.74
CA GLY A 109 -1.35 5.92 10.90
C GLY A 109 -2.70 5.22 10.76
N VAL A 110 -2.70 4.01 10.18
CA VAL A 110 -3.90 3.20 9.92
C VAL A 110 -3.73 1.80 10.51
N ASP A 111 -4.85 1.13 10.74
CA ASP A 111 -4.95 -0.24 11.24
C ASP A 111 -5.00 -1.28 10.11
N CYS A 112 -5.47 -0.89 8.92
CA CYS A 112 -5.56 -1.78 7.76
C CYS A 112 -5.00 -1.15 6.48
N ILE A 113 -4.51 -2.01 5.60
CA ILE A 113 -4.15 -1.73 4.20
C ILE A 113 -5.09 -2.58 3.33
N ASP A 114 -5.66 -2.04 2.26
CA ASP A 114 -6.58 -2.81 1.41
C ASP A 114 -5.81 -3.75 0.47
N LEU A 115 -4.66 -3.30 -0.06
CA LEU A 115 -3.80 -4.09 -0.93
C LEU A 115 -2.31 -3.91 -0.57
N TYR A 116 -1.68 -4.99 -0.12
CA TYR A 116 -0.25 -4.99 0.19
C TYR A 116 0.51 -5.89 -0.77
N TYR A 117 1.52 -5.34 -1.46
CA TYR A 117 2.22 -6.11 -2.49
C TYR A 117 3.73 -5.97 -2.52
N LEU A 118 4.38 -7.03 -3.01
CA LEU A 118 5.82 -7.03 -3.23
C LEU A 118 6.16 -6.17 -4.47
N HIS A 119 7.02 -5.18 -4.28
CA HIS A 119 7.38 -4.21 -5.32
C HIS A 119 8.17 -4.89 -6.46
N ARG A 120 9.11 -5.77 -6.11
CA ARG A 120 9.89 -6.61 -7.03
C ARG A 120 10.29 -7.94 -6.37
N PRO A 121 10.31 -9.05 -7.12
CA PRO A 121 10.84 -10.32 -6.60
C PRO A 121 12.32 -10.20 -6.21
N ASP A 122 12.66 -10.71 -5.04
CA ASP A 122 14.04 -10.91 -4.60
C ASP A 122 14.63 -12.12 -5.34
N LYS A 123 15.86 -11.98 -5.84
CA LYS A 123 16.55 -13.08 -6.55
C LYS A 123 17.14 -14.11 -5.59
N ASN A 124 17.34 -13.74 -4.32
CA ASN A 124 17.95 -14.59 -3.29
C ASN A 124 16.90 -15.29 -2.42
N THR A 125 15.67 -14.79 -2.40
CA THR A 125 14.55 -15.40 -1.65
C THR A 125 13.53 -15.95 -2.64
N PRO A 126 13.26 -17.27 -2.65
CA PRO A 126 12.21 -17.84 -3.49
C PRO A 126 10.87 -17.15 -3.25
N ILE A 127 10.13 -16.84 -4.32
CA ILE A 127 8.92 -16.02 -4.24
C ILE A 127 7.85 -16.67 -3.35
N GLU A 128 7.80 -18.00 -3.30
CA GLU A 128 6.88 -18.77 -2.46
C GLU A 128 7.14 -18.54 -0.97
N ILE A 129 8.39 -18.28 -0.58
CA ILE A 129 8.76 -17.97 0.82
C ILE A 129 8.27 -16.56 1.18
N THR A 130 8.47 -15.59 0.29
CA THR A 130 7.98 -14.22 0.48
C THR A 130 6.44 -14.20 0.53
N ILE A 131 5.79 -14.87 -0.42
CA ILE A 131 4.33 -14.96 -0.49
C ILE A 131 3.75 -15.73 0.69
N GLY A 132 4.42 -16.78 1.16
CA GLY A 132 4.02 -17.50 2.37
C GLY A 132 3.98 -16.59 3.59
N ALA A 133 5.01 -15.76 3.78
CA ALA A 133 5.04 -14.76 4.85
C ALA A 133 3.96 -13.68 4.69
N MET A 134 3.70 -13.21 3.47
CA MET A 134 2.60 -12.27 3.21
C MET A 134 1.23 -12.90 3.49
N ALA A 135 1.03 -14.18 3.18
CA ALA A 135 -0.22 -14.89 3.43
C ALA A 135 -0.51 -15.05 4.93
N GLU A 136 0.51 -15.12 5.78
CA GLU A 136 0.34 -15.10 7.24
C GLU A 136 -0.27 -13.78 7.74
N LEU A 137 0.02 -12.66 7.08
CA LEU A 137 -0.55 -11.35 7.42
C LEU A 137 -2.06 -11.30 7.18
N VAL A 138 -2.55 -12.00 6.15
CA VAL A 138 -3.99 -12.09 5.84
C VAL A 138 -4.72 -13.02 6.81
N LYS A 139 -4.08 -14.12 7.25
CA LYS A 139 -4.69 -15.09 8.18
C LYS A 139 -4.91 -14.52 9.58
N TYR A 140 -4.13 -13.52 9.98
CA TYR A 140 -4.27 -12.84 11.26
C TYR A 140 -5.61 -12.09 11.44
N ASP A 141 -6.38 -11.90 10.37
CA ASP A 141 -7.70 -11.26 10.39
C ASP A 141 -8.84 -12.22 10.82
N GLN A 142 -8.64 -13.55 10.78
CA GLN A 142 -9.71 -14.49 11.17
C GLN A 142 -9.67 -14.94 12.64
N PHE A 143 -8.53 -14.90 13.32
CA PHE A 143 -8.40 -15.37 14.71
C PHE A 143 -7.26 -14.64 15.44
N ASN A 144 -7.54 -13.45 16.01
CA ASN A 144 -6.58 -12.63 16.76
C ASN A 144 -6.25 -13.28 18.12
N PRO A 145 -4.98 -13.28 18.59
CA PRO A 145 -4.67 -12.39 19.72
C PRO A 145 -3.21 -11.90 19.70
N LEU A 146 -2.99 -10.66 19.27
CA LEU A 146 -2.08 -9.65 19.83
C LEU A 146 -2.26 -8.36 19.01
N LEU A 147 -2.96 -7.36 19.58
CA LEU A 147 -3.12 -5.94 19.20
C LEU A 147 -2.93 -5.61 17.70
N TYR A 148 -3.96 -5.22 16.94
CA TYR A 148 -4.50 -3.84 16.94
C TYR A 148 -6.02 -3.84 16.72
N LEU A 149 -6.75 -3.14 17.59
CA LEU A 149 -8.20 -2.90 17.48
C LEU A 149 -8.43 -1.39 17.40
N SER A 150 -9.09 -0.94 16.34
CA SER A 150 -10.05 0.16 16.40
C SER A 150 -11.18 -0.09 15.41
N ASP A 151 -12.24 -0.70 15.95
CA ASP A 151 -13.63 -0.67 15.49
C ASP A 151 -13.92 0.08 14.16
N LEU A 152 -13.80 -0.61 13.01
CA LEU A 152 -14.49 -0.31 11.74
C LEU A 152 -14.27 -1.44 10.70
N ALA A 153 -15.22 -2.38 10.70
CA ALA A 153 -15.82 -3.05 9.55
C ALA A 153 -15.03 -3.24 8.20
N LEU A 154 -14.92 -4.53 7.82
CA LEU A 154 -15.31 -5.11 6.52
C LEU A 154 -14.34 -5.17 5.33
N ARG A 155 -13.02 -4.97 5.45
CA ARG A 155 -12.13 -5.15 4.29
C ARG A 155 -10.99 -6.12 4.54
N PRO A 156 -11.01 -7.31 3.92
CA PRO A 156 -9.88 -8.23 4.01
C PRO A 156 -8.66 -7.61 3.32
N LEU A 157 -7.50 -7.70 3.95
CA LEU A 157 -6.22 -7.38 3.32
C LEU A 157 -6.02 -8.29 2.09
N LEU A 158 -5.88 -7.69 0.91
CA LEU A 158 -5.45 -8.42 -0.29
C LEU A 158 -3.92 -8.40 -0.37
N CYS A 159 -3.28 -9.56 -0.31
CA CYS A 159 -1.86 -9.69 -0.61
C CYS A 159 -1.66 -10.18 -2.05
N MET A 160 -0.89 -9.44 -2.85
CA MET A 160 -0.49 -9.88 -4.19
C MET A 160 1.03 -9.76 -4.35
N ALA A 161 1.69 -10.70 -5.01
CA ALA A 161 2.93 -10.38 -5.71
C ALA A 161 2.56 -10.05 -7.15
N VAL A 162 2.99 -8.88 -7.64
CA VAL A 162 2.98 -8.64 -9.07
C VAL A 162 4.16 -9.40 -9.66
N THR A 163 3.95 -10.67 -10.03
CA THR A 163 4.78 -11.31 -11.05
C THR A 163 4.36 -10.71 -12.38
N ILE A 164 5.04 -9.65 -12.83
CA ILE A 164 5.02 -9.32 -14.25
C ILE A 164 5.59 -10.57 -14.95
N PRO A 165 4.87 -11.22 -15.87
CA PRO A 165 5.48 -12.26 -16.68
C PRO A 165 6.55 -11.56 -17.52
N LEU A 166 7.79 -11.60 -17.04
CA LEU A 166 8.93 -11.34 -17.89
C LEU A 166 8.92 -12.47 -18.92
N PHE A 167 8.64 -12.07 -20.16
CA PHE A 167 8.76 -12.84 -21.38
C PHE A 167 9.68 -14.06 -21.22
N GLN A 168 9.10 -15.25 -21.31
CA GLN A 168 9.86 -16.40 -21.80
C GLN A 168 10.09 -16.15 -23.29
N THR A 169 11.33 -15.87 -23.65
CA THR A 169 11.87 -16.12 -24.99
C THR A 169 12.98 -17.15 -24.84
#